data_AF-A0A2H6FD49-F1
#
_entry.id   AF-A0A2H6FD49-F1
#
_cell.length_a   1.000
_cell.length_b   1.000
_cell.length_c   1.000
_cell.angle_alpha   90.00
_cell.angle_beta   90.00
_cell.angle_gamma   90.00
#
_symmetry.space_group_name_H-M   'P 1'
#
loop_
_entity.id
_entity.type
_entity.pdbx_description
1 polymer ?
#
loop_
_entity_poly.entity_id
_entity_poly.type
_entity_poly.pdbx_seq_one_letter_code
_entity_poly.pdbx_strand_id
1 'polypeptide(L)'
;MCRVLLFFIFIFFMYIPANADIYKYKTEDGTVVYTDTPLGKNASLILKSRKSPADAFNGKYRKLYKNIRKYYPIVKKRAKEYSVDPDLIRAMITVESNWFPMAVSSKGAMGLMQLMPRTAKALEVNNPFDPDENIDGGIKYFRMLLDLFKGNLRYALAAYNSGPTRVRSDSYFPEGSETRRYVVKVLSIYGGEDKFEYIPLRRDLHPKPIYRLVLEDGTLLFTDTPHLSGGTNF
;
A
#
# COMPACT_ATOMS: atom_id res chain seq x y z
N MET A 1 54.91 -20.67 -25.70
CA MET A 1 54.39 -20.22 -24.39
C MET A 1 53.97 -18.75 -24.52
N CYS A 2 52.70 -18.48 -24.81
CA CYS A 2 52.19 -17.11 -25.01
C CYS A 2 51.40 -16.70 -23.75
N ARG A 3 51.88 -15.67 -23.03
CA ARG A 3 51.23 -15.11 -21.83
C ARG A 3 50.16 -14.10 -22.27
N VAL A 4 48.89 -14.36 -21.95
CA VAL A 4 47.80 -13.38 -22.12
C VAL A 4 47.62 -12.66 -20.78
N LEU A 5 47.90 -11.35 -20.76
CA LEU A 5 47.68 -10.48 -19.62
C LEU A 5 46.27 -9.88 -19.73
N LEU A 6 45.35 -10.28 -18.85
CA LEU A 6 43.98 -9.78 -18.79
C LEU A 6 43.93 -8.51 -17.90
N PHE A 7 43.72 -7.35 -18.52
CA PHE A 7 43.39 -6.11 -17.82
C PHE A 7 41.90 -6.12 -17.45
N PHE A 8 41.57 -6.16 -16.15
CA PHE A 8 40.22 -5.92 -15.66
C PHE A 8 39.95 -4.41 -15.61
N ILE A 9 39.12 -3.90 -16.51
CA ILE A 9 38.59 -2.54 -16.46
C ILE A 9 37.41 -2.54 -15.47
N PHE A 10 37.60 -1.96 -14.29
CA PHE A 10 36.56 -1.75 -13.30
C PHE A 10 35.76 -0.49 -13.67
N ILE A 11 34.62 -0.65 -14.35
CA ILE A 11 33.71 0.47 -14.63
C ILE A 11 32.89 0.75 -13.37
N PHE A 12 33.29 1.76 -12.62
CA PHE A 12 32.52 2.30 -11.50
C PHE A 12 31.35 3.12 -12.06
N PHE A 13 30.15 2.53 -12.11
CA PHE A 13 28.93 3.26 -12.45
C PHE A 13 28.56 4.19 -11.27
N MET A 14 29.00 5.45 -11.31
CA MET A 14 28.47 6.47 -10.40
C MET A 14 27.02 6.76 -10.79
N TYR A 15 26.10 6.32 -9.94
CA TYR A 15 24.69 6.72 -10.01
C TYR A 15 24.58 8.23 -9.77
N ILE A 16 24.19 8.98 -10.80
CA ILE A 16 23.75 10.37 -10.63
C ILE A 16 22.22 10.33 -10.44
N PRO A 17 21.69 10.74 -9.27
CA PRO A 17 20.25 10.85 -9.10
C PRO A 17 19.71 11.96 -10.00
N ALA A 18 18.72 11.65 -10.84
CA ALA A 18 18.00 12.64 -11.61
C ALA A 18 17.10 13.47 -10.68
N ASN A 19 17.29 14.79 -10.66
CA ASN A 19 16.42 15.74 -9.97
C ASN A 19 15.81 16.67 -11.04
N ALA A 20 14.51 16.97 -10.95
CA ALA A 20 13.79 17.82 -11.91
C ALA A 20 13.77 19.30 -11.47
N ASP A 21 14.90 19.79 -10.96
CA ASP A 21 15.05 21.20 -10.57
C ASP A 21 15.21 22.05 -11.85
N ILE A 22 14.46 23.14 -12.00
CA ILE A 22 14.56 24.03 -13.16
C ILE A 22 15.40 25.25 -12.81
N TYR A 23 16.48 25.44 -13.56
CA TYR A 23 17.36 26.59 -13.52
C TYR A 23 17.12 27.51 -14.70
N LYS A 24 17.41 28.81 -14.51
CA LYS A 24 17.36 29.83 -15.55
C LYS A 24 18.68 30.58 -15.60
N TYR A 25 19.18 30.84 -16.81
CA TYR A 25 20.27 31.80 -17.03
C TYR A 25 20.04 32.57 -18.33
N LYS A 26 20.77 33.68 -18.49
CA LYS A 26 20.77 34.49 -19.71
C LYS A 26 22.12 34.34 -20.38
N THR A 27 22.14 33.97 -21.66
CA THR A 27 23.35 33.83 -22.47
C THR A 27 23.87 35.21 -22.91
N GLU A 28 25.10 35.25 -23.41
CA GLU A 28 25.77 36.51 -23.81
C GLU A 28 25.05 37.24 -24.94
N ASP A 29 24.39 36.51 -25.85
CA ASP A 29 23.53 37.02 -26.92
C ASP A 29 22.15 37.51 -26.41
N GLY A 30 21.90 37.40 -25.11
CA GLY A 30 20.69 37.86 -24.44
C GLY A 30 19.54 36.87 -24.40
N THR A 31 19.71 35.66 -24.93
CA THR A 31 18.72 34.59 -24.90
C THR A 31 18.51 34.06 -23.46
N VAL A 32 17.27 33.81 -23.07
CA VAL A 32 16.96 33.25 -21.73
C VAL A 32 16.77 31.74 -21.86
N VAL A 33 17.60 30.98 -21.16
CA VAL A 33 17.60 29.51 -21.20
C VAL A 33 17.04 28.96 -19.88
N TYR A 34 16.12 28.01 -19.98
CA TYR A 34 15.61 27.21 -18.86
C TYR A 34 16.11 25.76 -19.02
N THR A 35 16.67 25.18 -17.97
CA THR A 35 17.32 23.86 -18.03
C THR A 35 17.12 23.09 -16.73
N ASP A 36 17.13 21.77 -16.81
CA ASP A 36 17.11 20.84 -15.67
C ASP A 36 18.52 20.56 -15.10
N THR A 37 19.55 21.01 -15.81
CA THR A 37 20.96 20.82 -15.44
C THR A 37 21.60 22.19 -15.18
N PRO A 38 22.16 22.47 -13.98
CA PRO A 38 22.77 23.76 -13.69
C PRO A 38 24.06 23.95 -14.50
N LEU A 39 23.94 24.67 -15.62
CA LEU A 39 25.07 24.99 -16.51
C LEU A 39 25.84 26.21 -15.97
N GLY A 40 26.80 25.94 -15.08
CA GLY A 40 27.78 26.92 -14.61
C GLY A 40 27.30 27.86 -13.49
N LYS A 41 28.18 28.81 -13.10
CA LYS A 41 27.98 29.71 -11.93
C LYS A 41 26.88 30.77 -12.10
N ASN A 42 26.35 30.94 -13.31
CA ASN A 42 25.40 32.00 -13.67
C ASN A 42 23.94 31.51 -13.75
N ALA A 43 23.66 30.29 -13.28
CA ALA A 43 22.33 29.70 -13.26
C ALA A 43 21.60 29.98 -11.94
N SER A 44 20.46 30.65 -12.02
CA SER A 44 19.56 30.88 -10.88
C SER A 44 18.51 29.78 -10.81
N LEU A 45 18.37 29.12 -9.66
CA LEU A 45 17.31 28.13 -9.43
C LEU A 45 15.95 28.84 -9.40
N ILE A 46 15.04 28.44 -10.31
CA ILE A 46 13.70 29.03 -10.43
C ILE A 46 12.64 28.08 -9.86
N LEU A 47 12.83 26.76 -10.01
CA LEU A 47 11.91 25.77 -9.50
C LEU A 47 12.69 24.64 -8.84
N LYS A 48 12.60 24.52 -7.51
CA LYS A 48 13.09 23.35 -6.78
C LYS A 48 12.05 22.25 -6.88
N SER A 49 12.45 21.04 -7.26
CA SER A 49 11.59 19.87 -7.20
C SER A 49 11.08 19.69 -5.76
N ARG A 50 9.75 19.59 -5.61
CA ARG A 50 9.16 19.18 -4.34
C ARG A 50 9.55 17.71 -4.10
N LYS A 51 9.73 17.31 -2.83
CA LYS A 51 9.79 15.89 -2.45
C LYS A 51 8.69 15.16 -3.21
N SER A 52 9.05 14.17 -3.99
CA SER A 52 8.07 13.54 -4.87
C SER A 52 6.96 12.93 -4.01
N PRO A 53 5.71 12.89 -4.51
CA PRO A 53 4.68 12.06 -3.89
C PRO A 53 5.16 10.62 -3.66
N ALA A 54 6.06 10.10 -4.50
CA ALA A 54 6.69 8.79 -4.35
C ALA A 54 7.62 8.69 -3.11
N ASP A 55 8.29 9.76 -2.70
CA ASP A 55 9.13 9.79 -1.49
C ASP A 55 8.29 9.85 -0.21
N ALA A 56 7.20 10.63 -0.23
CA ALA A 56 6.22 10.66 0.85
C ALA A 56 5.43 9.34 0.95
N PHE A 57 5.11 8.74 -0.20
CA PHE A 57 4.53 7.41 -0.35
C PHE A 57 5.48 6.36 0.26
N ASN A 58 6.76 6.35 -0.13
CA ASN A 58 7.77 5.42 0.39
C ASN A 58 7.90 5.43 1.91
N GLY A 59 7.80 6.60 2.57
CA GLY A 59 7.85 6.69 4.02
C GLY A 59 6.66 6.01 4.72
N LYS A 60 5.44 6.24 4.22
CA LYS A 60 4.20 5.69 4.80
C LYS A 60 4.14 4.17 4.67
N TYR A 61 4.41 3.63 3.48
CA TYR A 61 4.39 2.17 3.27
C TYR A 61 5.55 1.49 4.00
N ARG A 62 6.73 2.10 4.05
CA ARG A 62 7.85 1.56 4.83
C ARG A 62 7.49 1.36 6.30
N LYS A 63 6.79 2.33 6.91
CA LYS A 63 6.33 2.21 8.31
C LYS A 63 5.29 1.10 8.46
N LEU A 64 4.32 1.01 7.55
CA LEU A 64 3.32 -0.06 7.53
C LEU A 64 3.97 -1.44 7.43
N TYR A 65 4.81 -1.68 6.43
CA TYR A 65 5.51 -2.96 6.25
C TYR A 65 6.41 -3.31 7.44
N LYS A 66 7.09 -2.32 8.04
CA LYS A 66 7.86 -2.50 9.27
C LYS A 66 6.98 -2.99 10.41
N ASN A 67 5.80 -2.40 10.60
CA ASN A 67 4.87 -2.80 11.65
C ASN A 67 4.25 -4.17 11.38
N ILE A 68 3.87 -4.47 10.13
CA ILE A 68 3.38 -5.80 9.73
C ILE A 68 4.45 -6.85 10.07
N ARG A 69 5.70 -6.67 9.61
CA ARG A 69 6.80 -7.59 9.90
C ARG A 69 7.05 -7.75 11.40
N LYS A 70 6.87 -6.69 12.18
CA LYS A 70 7.07 -6.69 13.63
C LYS A 70 5.95 -7.45 14.38
N TYR A 71 4.70 -7.25 14.00
CA TYR A 71 3.54 -7.73 14.79
C TYR A 71 2.86 -8.97 14.20
N TYR A 72 3.00 -9.26 12.90
CA TYR A 72 2.41 -10.46 12.30
C TYR A 72 2.90 -11.79 12.91
N PRO A 73 4.14 -11.94 13.42
CA PRO A 73 4.51 -13.12 14.19
C PRO A 73 3.64 -13.36 15.42
N ILE A 74 3.22 -12.29 16.11
CA ILE A 74 2.27 -12.37 17.25
C ILE A 74 0.92 -12.86 16.76
N VAL A 75 0.41 -12.27 15.66
CA VAL A 75 -0.84 -12.71 15.01
C VAL A 75 -0.81 -14.20 14.70
N LYS A 76 0.25 -14.70 14.05
CA LYS A 76 0.38 -16.13 13.71
C LYS A 76 0.35 -17.03 14.94
N LYS A 77 1.03 -16.62 16.02
CA LYS A 77 1.06 -17.39 17.26
C LYS A 77 -0.34 -17.45 17.89
N ARG A 78 -0.95 -16.29 18.14
CA ARG A 78 -2.24 -16.17 18.84
C ARG A 78 -3.39 -16.73 18.01
N ALA A 79 -3.43 -16.47 16.70
CA ALA A 79 -4.48 -17.01 15.82
C ALA A 79 -4.51 -18.54 15.81
N LYS A 80 -3.33 -19.18 15.87
CA LYS A 80 -3.21 -20.64 16.00
C LYS A 80 -3.80 -21.15 17.33
N GLU A 81 -3.56 -20.46 18.44
CA GLU A 81 -4.10 -20.84 19.77
C GLU A 81 -5.63 -20.86 19.78
N TYR A 82 -6.28 -19.94 19.05
CA TYR A 82 -7.74 -19.87 18.94
C TYR A 82 -8.34 -20.56 17.70
N SER A 83 -7.52 -21.29 16.92
CA SER A 83 -7.96 -21.95 15.67
C SER A 83 -8.66 -20.98 14.69
N VAL A 84 -8.08 -19.79 14.51
CA VAL A 84 -8.51 -18.79 13.52
C VAL A 84 -7.40 -18.62 12.48
N ASP A 85 -7.78 -18.38 11.23
CA ASP A 85 -6.81 -18.12 10.17
C ASP A 85 -6.03 -16.81 10.43
N PRO A 86 -4.69 -16.84 10.53
CA PRO A 86 -3.88 -15.64 10.75
C PRO A 86 -4.01 -14.58 9.64
N ASP A 87 -4.34 -14.97 8.41
CA ASP A 87 -4.53 -14.02 7.31
C ASP A 87 -5.86 -13.27 7.40
N LEU A 88 -6.87 -13.86 8.02
CA LEU A 88 -8.10 -13.17 8.36
C LEU A 88 -7.85 -12.12 9.45
N ILE A 89 -7.08 -12.48 10.49
CA ILE A 89 -6.71 -11.51 11.54
C ILE A 89 -5.83 -10.39 10.98
N ARG A 90 -4.90 -10.72 10.06
CA ARG A 90 -4.11 -9.72 9.32
C ARG A 90 -5.02 -8.73 8.59
N ALA A 91 -6.06 -9.22 7.92
CA ALA A 91 -7.05 -8.40 7.23
C ALA A 91 -7.80 -7.46 8.20
N MET A 92 -8.28 -8.01 9.32
CA MET A 92 -8.95 -7.22 10.36
C MET A 92 -8.06 -6.10 10.91
N ILE A 93 -6.84 -6.40 11.37
CA ILE A 93 -5.89 -5.38 11.90
C ILE A 93 -5.59 -4.29 10.86
N THR A 94 -5.53 -4.66 9.58
CA THR A 94 -5.33 -3.71 8.48
C THR A 94 -6.48 -2.71 8.37
N VAL A 95 -7.72 -3.19 8.50
CA VAL A 95 -8.91 -2.32 8.49
C VAL A 95 -9.04 -1.49 9.76
N GLU A 96 -8.75 -2.09 10.92
CA GLU A 96 -8.95 -1.47 12.24
C GLU A 96 -7.96 -0.34 12.53
N SER A 97 -6.67 -0.60 12.34
CA SER A 97 -5.62 0.33 12.80
C SER A 97 -4.56 0.62 11.74
N ASN A 98 -4.62 -0.07 10.60
CA ASN A 98 -3.53 -0.09 9.63
C ASN A 98 -2.17 -0.36 10.29
N TRP A 99 -2.15 -1.33 11.22
CA TRP A 99 -0.98 -1.76 11.98
C TRP A 99 -0.34 -0.68 12.86
N PHE A 100 -1.13 0.28 13.35
CA PHE A 100 -0.66 1.29 14.30
C PHE A 100 -1.07 0.91 15.74
N PRO A 101 -0.11 0.51 16.61
CA PRO A 101 -0.44 -0.02 17.94
C PRO A 101 -0.97 1.04 18.92
N MET A 102 -0.73 2.33 18.65
CA MET A 102 -1.24 3.44 19.47
C MET A 102 -2.53 4.04 18.87
N ALA A 103 -3.21 3.33 17.97
CA ALA A 103 -4.43 3.84 17.34
C ALA A 103 -5.54 4.02 18.37
N VAL A 104 -6.21 5.17 18.32
CA VAL A 104 -7.41 5.47 19.11
C VAL A 104 -8.46 6.05 18.15
N SER A 105 -9.63 5.42 18.07
CA SER A 105 -10.74 5.95 17.27
C SER A 105 -11.48 7.08 18.00
N SER A 106 -12.29 7.85 17.27
CA SER A 106 -13.17 8.87 17.85
C SER A 106 -14.18 8.30 18.85
N LYS A 107 -14.53 7.01 18.72
CA LYS A 107 -15.41 6.27 19.64
C LYS A 107 -14.66 5.68 20.84
N GLY A 108 -13.32 5.81 20.88
CA GLY A 108 -12.47 5.34 21.98
C GLY A 108 -11.96 3.90 21.86
N ALA A 109 -12.11 3.26 20.70
CA ALA A 109 -11.51 1.95 20.43
C ALA A 109 -9.97 2.05 20.36
N MET A 110 -9.24 1.07 20.88
CA MET A 110 -7.79 1.17 21.14
C MET A 110 -6.97 0.01 20.55
N GLY A 111 -5.78 0.34 20.07
CA GLY A 111 -4.77 -0.65 19.69
C GLY A 111 -4.92 -1.21 18.28
N LEU A 112 -4.17 -2.28 18.01
CA LEU A 112 -4.09 -2.93 16.69
C LEU A 112 -5.44 -3.50 16.20
N MET A 113 -6.22 -4.08 17.11
CA MET A 113 -7.52 -4.68 16.86
C MET A 113 -8.69 -3.82 17.34
N GLN A 114 -8.42 -2.56 17.72
CA GLN A 114 -9.42 -1.55 18.10
C GLN A 114 -10.44 -2.08 19.12
N LEU A 115 -9.95 -2.53 20.27
CA LEU A 115 -10.81 -2.95 21.38
C LEU A 115 -11.46 -1.74 22.05
N MET A 116 -12.78 -1.77 22.23
CA MET A 116 -13.47 -0.81 23.09
C MET A 116 -13.05 -1.00 24.56
N PRO A 117 -12.96 0.06 25.39
CA PRO A 117 -12.47 -0.06 26.77
C PRO A 117 -13.21 -1.11 27.61
N ARG A 118 -14.54 -1.17 27.48
CA ARG A 118 -15.36 -2.19 28.16
C ARG A 118 -15.03 -3.61 27.69
N THR A 119 -14.79 -3.79 26.40
CA THR A 119 -14.43 -5.08 25.80
C THR A 119 -13.03 -5.51 26.25
N ALA A 120 -12.05 -4.61 26.22
CA ALA A 120 -10.70 -4.87 26.73
C ALA A 120 -10.73 -5.33 28.19
N LYS A 121 -11.48 -4.63 29.05
CA LYS A 121 -11.66 -5.03 30.45
C LYS A 121 -12.30 -6.41 30.61
N ALA A 122 -13.34 -6.71 29.83
CA ALA A 122 -14.02 -8.00 29.88
C ALA A 122 -13.15 -9.18 29.39
N LEU A 123 -12.12 -8.89 28.59
CA LEU A 123 -11.18 -9.87 28.04
C LEU A 123 -9.87 -9.93 28.84
N GLU A 124 -9.77 -9.18 29.95
CA GLU A 124 -8.59 -9.11 30.81
C GLU A 124 -7.35 -8.54 30.11
N VAL A 125 -7.56 -7.67 29.12
CA VAL A 125 -6.50 -6.87 28.49
C VAL A 125 -6.16 -5.70 29.41
N ASN A 126 -5.00 -5.76 30.06
CA ASN A 126 -4.55 -4.74 31.01
C ASN A 126 -4.06 -3.49 30.27
N ASN A 127 -3.30 -3.68 29.19
CA ASN A 127 -2.81 -2.61 28.35
C ASN A 127 -3.29 -2.79 26.89
N PRO A 128 -4.33 -2.06 26.45
CA PRO A 128 -4.83 -2.17 25.08
C PRO A 128 -3.88 -1.60 24.01
N PHE A 129 -2.78 -0.96 24.41
CA PHE A 129 -1.72 -0.52 23.50
C PHE A 129 -0.53 -1.48 23.45
N ASP A 130 -0.49 -2.48 24.34
CA ASP A 130 0.44 -3.59 24.18
C ASP A 130 0.01 -4.47 22.99
N PRO A 131 0.89 -4.68 21.99
CA PRO A 131 0.53 -5.45 20.81
C PRO A 131 0.12 -6.90 21.10
N ASP A 132 0.75 -7.58 22.05
CA ASP A 132 0.43 -8.99 22.34
C ASP A 132 -0.90 -9.10 23.07
N GLU A 133 -1.13 -8.30 24.11
CA GLU A 133 -2.40 -8.31 24.84
C GLU A 133 -3.58 -7.89 23.94
N ASN A 134 -3.41 -6.86 23.12
CA ASN A 134 -4.47 -6.37 22.24
C ASN A 134 -4.81 -7.36 21.10
N ILE A 135 -3.79 -8.02 20.52
CA ILE A 135 -4.01 -9.06 19.51
C ILE A 135 -4.66 -10.30 20.15
N ASP A 136 -4.17 -10.76 21.30
CA ASP A 136 -4.74 -11.91 22.01
C ASP A 136 -6.22 -11.66 22.35
N GLY A 137 -6.52 -10.53 23.00
CA GLY A 137 -7.89 -10.14 23.34
C GLY A 137 -8.79 -9.99 22.10
N GLY A 138 -8.30 -9.35 21.04
CA GLY A 138 -9.06 -9.18 19.80
C GLY A 138 -9.39 -10.51 19.11
N ILE A 139 -8.45 -11.45 19.05
CA ILE A 139 -8.69 -12.78 18.47
C ILE A 139 -9.64 -13.59 19.36
N LYS A 140 -9.45 -13.55 20.69
CA LYS A 140 -10.36 -14.19 21.66
C LYS A 140 -11.80 -13.70 21.47
N TYR A 141 -11.98 -12.39 21.38
CA TYR A 141 -13.31 -11.80 21.13
C TYR A 141 -13.88 -12.24 19.79
N PHE A 142 -13.08 -12.20 18.72
CA PHE A 142 -13.54 -12.62 17.41
C PHE A 142 -13.91 -14.11 17.35
N ARG A 143 -13.17 -14.98 18.05
CA ARG A 143 -13.51 -16.40 18.20
C ARG A 143 -14.87 -16.59 18.87
N MET A 144 -15.15 -15.87 19.97
CA MET A 144 -16.45 -15.91 20.62
C MET A 144 -17.59 -15.51 19.67
N LEU A 145 -17.36 -14.54 18.79
CA LEU A 145 -18.34 -14.15 17.77
C LEU A 145 -18.52 -15.22 16.70
N LEU A 146 -17.44 -15.85 16.24
CA LEU A 146 -17.54 -17.00 15.32
C LEU A 146 -18.40 -18.12 15.93
N ASP A 147 -18.20 -18.42 17.22
CA ASP A 147 -19.01 -19.41 17.94
C ASP A 147 -20.48 -18.98 18.04
N LEU A 148 -20.73 -17.73 18.44
CA LEU A 148 -22.08 -17.16 18.56
C LEU A 148 -22.86 -17.24 17.24
N PHE A 149 -22.17 -17.04 16.12
CA PHE A 149 -22.75 -17.09 14.77
C PHE A 149 -22.50 -18.42 14.04
N LYS A 150 -22.18 -19.50 14.78
CA LYS A 150 -22.03 -20.87 14.25
C LYS A 150 -21.09 -20.98 13.04
N GLY A 151 -19.99 -20.23 13.07
CA GLY A 151 -18.99 -20.18 12.00
C GLY A 151 -19.36 -19.28 10.81
N ASN A 152 -20.49 -18.56 10.84
CA ASN A 152 -20.82 -17.61 9.80
C ASN A 152 -19.90 -16.38 9.87
N LEU A 153 -18.86 -16.41 9.03
CA LEU A 153 -17.81 -15.40 8.99
C LEU A 153 -18.36 -13.97 8.75
N ARG A 154 -19.33 -13.81 7.85
CA ARG A 154 -19.91 -12.49 7.53
C ARG A 154 -20.62 -11.88 8.74
N TYR A 155 -21.34 -12.69 9.50
CA TYR A 155 -22.02 -12.23 10.72
C TYR A 155 -21.05 -11.97 11.87
N ALA A 156 -20.02 -12.81 12.05
CA ALA A 156 -19.00 -12.57 13.05
C ALA A 156 -18.24 -11.25 12.79
N LEU A 157 -17.87 -10.96 11.53
CA LEU A 157 -17.23 -9.70 11.16
C LEU A 157 -18.16 -8.49 11.35
N ALA A 158 -19.43 -8.62 10.97
CA ALA A 158 -20.41 -7.57 11.22
C ALA A 158 -20.56 -7.28 12.72
N ALA A 159 -20.67 -8.33 13.53
CA ALA A 159 -20.81 -8.23 14.98
C ALA A 159 -19.55 -7.69 15.65
N TYR A 160 -18.37 -7.96 15.11
CA TYR A 160 -17.11 -7.38 15.60
C TYR A 160 -17.13 -5.86 15.45
N ASN A 161 -17.58 -5.36 14.29
CA ASN A 161 -17.64 -3.94 14.00
C ASN A 161 -18.80 -3.19 14.68
N SER A 162 -20.02 -3.76 14.67
CA SER A 162 -21.22 -3.07 15.14
C SER A 162 -21.67 -3.48 16.55
N GLY A 163 -21.06 -4.53 17.11
CA GLY A 163 -21.52 -5.21 18.31
C GLY A 163 -22.53 -6.34 18.00
N PRO A 164 -22.50 -7.45 18.75
CA PRO A 164 -23.33 -8.63 18.49
C PRO A 164 -24.83 -8.39 18.67
N THR A 165 -25.24 -7.47 19.55
CA THR A 165 -26.67 -7.17 19.76
C THR A 165 -27.35 -6.54 18.54
N ARG A 166 -26.56 -5.95 17.62
CA ARG A 166 -27.05 -5.38 16.35
C ARG A 166 -27.12 -6.39 15.22
N VAL A 167 -26.53 -7.57 15.40
CA VAL A 167 -26.51 -8.66 14.42
C VAL A 167 -27.34 -9.79 15.00
N ARG A 168 -28.58 -9.95 14.52
CA ARG A 168 -29.40 -11.06 15.00
C ARG A 168 -29.02 -12.33 14.26
N SER A 169 -28.77 -13.40 15.00
CA SER A 169 -28.38 -14.71 14.47
C SER A 169 -29.41 -15.35 13.54
N ASP A 170 -30.62 -14.79 13.49
CA ASP A 170 -31.80 -15.35 12.85
C ASP A 170 -32.20 -14.72 11.51
N SER A 171 -31.54 -13.66 11.00
CA SER A 171 -31.55 -13.18 9.59
C SER A 171 -31.06 -11.73 9.38
N TYR A 172 -30.69 -10.99 10.43
CA TYR A 172 -30.45 -9.55 10.29
C TYR A 172 -28.95 -9.21 10.14
N PHE A 173 -28.52 -9.02 8.89
CA PHE A 173 -27.25 -8.34 8.59
C PHE A 173 -27.46 -6.82 8.72
N PRO A 174 -26.64 -6.08 9.49
CA PRO A 174 -26.80 -4.64 9.61
C PRO A 174 -26.70 -3.99 8.22
N GLU A 175 -27.81 -3.40 7.74
CA GLU A 175 -27.83 -2.70 6.47
C GLU A 175 -27.09 -1.35 6.51
N GLY A 176 -26.67 -0.92 7.71
CA GLY A 176 -25.83 0.26 7.89
C GLY A 176 -24.60 0.22 6.99
N SER A 177 -24.41 1.28 6.21
CA SER A 177 -23.36 1.35 5.18
C SER A 177 -21.94 1.20 5.74
N GLU A 178 -21.69 1.56 7.00
CA GLU A 178 -20.39 1.38 7.67
C GLU A 178 -20.05 -0.11 7.86
N THR A 179 -20.94 -0.89 8.47
CA THR A 179 -20.69 -2.32 8.78
C THR A 179 -20.60 -3.16 7.51
N ARG A 180 -21.45 -2.90 6.51
CA ARG A 180 -21.32 -3.56 5.21
C ARG A 180 -19.96 -3.28 4.56
N ARG A 181 -19.52 -2.01 4.57
CA ARG A 181 -18.20 -1.63 4.04
C ARG A 181 -17.07 -2.30 4.81
N TYR A 182 -17.16 -2.39 6.13
CA TYR A 182 -16.19 -3.11 6.96
C TYR A 182 -16.06 -4.58 6.54
N VAL A 183 -17.18 -5.30 6.47
CA VAL A 183 -17.18 -6.73 6.12
C VAL A 183 -16.62 -6.96 4.72
N VAL A 184 -17.07 -6.17 3.73
CA VAL A 184 -16.56 -6.26 2.35
C VAL A 184 -15.06 -5.99 2.31
N LYS A 185 -14.58 -4.97 3.02
CA LYS A 185 -13.16 -4.60 3.05
C LYS A 185 -12.30 -5.69 3.68
N VAL A 186 -12.72 -6.25 4.82
CA VAL A 186 -11.97 -7.35 5.47
C VAL A 186 -11.93 -8.59 4.57
N LEU A 187 -13.05 -8.97 3.97
CA LEU A 187 -13.11 -10.15 3.10
C LEU A 187 -12.31 -9.97 1.80
N SER A 188 -12.30 -8.76 1.23
CA SER A 188 -11.44 -8.42 0.10
C SER A 188 -9.95 -8.56 0.46
N ILE A 189 -9.52 -8.08 1.64
CA ILE A 189 -8.14 -8.25 2.11
C ILE A 189 -7.79 -9.72 2.43
N TYR A 190 -8.76 -10.46 2.95
CA TYR A 190 -8.57 -11.86 3.35
C TYR A 190 -8.49 -12.81 2.15
N GLY A 191 -9.43 -12.70 1.21
CA GLY A 191 -9.49 -13.54 0.01
C GLY A 191 -8.39 -13.27 -1.02
N GLY A 192 -7.45 -12.35 -0.71
CA GLY A 192 -6.39 -11.96 -1.62
C GLY A 192 -6.89 -11.13 -2.81
N GLU A 193 -8.11 -10.58 -2.74
CA GLU A 193 -8.56 -9.56 -3.68
C GLU A 193 -7.87 -8.21 -3.41
N ASP A 194 -7.44 -7.95 -2.16
CA ASP A 194 -6.19 -7.24 -1.96
C ASP A 194 -5.05 -8.24 -2.11
N LYS A 195 -4.58 -8.34 -3.34
CA LYS A 195 -3.13 -8.36 -3.58
C LYS A 195 -2.53 -7.22 -2.73
N PHE A 196 -1.24 -7.27 -2.42
CA PHE A 196 -0.53 -6.09 -1.92
C PHE A 196 -0.47 -4.98 -3.00
N GLU A 197 -1.64 -4.44 -3.35
CA GLU A 197 -1.92 -3.55 -4.46
C GLU A 197 -2.93 -2.49 -3.99
N TYR A 198 -2.61 -1.85 -2.85
CA TYR A 198 -2.87 -0.42 -2.81
C TYR A 198 -1.82 0.26 -3.69
N ILE A 199 -2.08 0.25 -5.01
CA ILE A 199 -1.51 1.23 -5.92
C ILE A 199 -2.68 2.02 -6.52
N PRO A 200 -2.66 3.36 -6.56
CA PRO A 200 -3.21 4.07 -7.69
C PRO A 200 -2.26 3.86 -8.88
N LEU A 201 -2.09 2.61 -9.31
CA LEU A 201 -1.52 2.22 -10.60
C LEU A 201 -2.19 0.89 -10.93
N ARG A 202 -3.28 0.97 -11.68
CA ARG A 202 -3.30 0.10 -12.85
C ARG A 202 -2.05 0.47 -13.66
N ARG A 203 -1.03 -0.39 -13.55
CA ARG A 203 -0.26 -0.81 -14.70
C ARG A 203 -1.02 -1.99 -15.28
N ASP A 204 -2.08 -1.74 -16.04
CA ASP A 204 -2.11 -2.54 -17.25
C ASP A 204 -0.84 -2.14 -18.02
N LEU A 205 -0.10 -3.14 -18.46
CA LEU A 205 0.99 -3.03 -19.41
C LEU A 205 2.38 -2.79 -18.77
N HIS A 206 3.23 -3.81 -18.94
CA HIS A 206 4.65 -3.63 -19.28
C HIS A 206 4.84 -2.34 -20.11
N PRO A 207 5.93 -1.57 -19.98
CA PRO A 207 6.16 -0.43 -20.86
C PRO A 207 5.98 -0.93 -22.30
N LYS A 208 4.88 -0.51 -22.95
CA LYS A 208 4.65 -0.86 -24.34
C LYS A 208 5.83 -0.24 -25.10
N PRO A 209 6.53 -1.00 -25.96
CA PRO A 209 7.53 -0.40 -26.81
C PRO A 209 6.90 0.79 -27.55
N ILE A 210 7.55 1.96 -27.46
CA ILE A 210 7.18 3.12 -28.27
C ILE A 210 7.79 2.88 -29.66
N TYR A 211 6.95 2.82 -30.67
CA TYR A 211 7.36 2.68 -32.06
C TYR A 211 7.60 4.07 -32.65
N ARG A 212 8.69 4.20 -33.40
CA ARG A 212 8.96 5.36 -34.25
C ARG A 212 8.54 5.02 -35.67
N LEU A 213 7.52 5.71 -36.17
CA LEU A 213 7.04 5.60 -37.55
C LEU A 213 7.44 6.85 -38.33
N VAL A 214 7.79 6.66 -39.60
CA VAL A 214 7.99 7.75 -40.57
C VAL A 214 6.81 7.68 -41.53
N LEU A 215 5.99 8.72 -41.54
CA LEU A 215 4.85 8.82 -42.46
C LEU A 215 5.34 9.20 -43.87
N GLU A 216 4.50 9.01 -44.89
CA GLU A 216 4.87 9.25 -46.29
C GLU A 216 5.27 10.70 -46.59
N ASP A 217 4.72 11.66 -45.83
CA ASP A 217 5.05 13.09 -45.91
C ASP A 217 6.35 13.48 -45.16
N GLY A 218 7.04 12.50 -44.57
CA GLY A 218 8.28 12.70 -43.81
C GLY A 218 8.07 13.03 -42.33
N THR A 219 6.83 13.07 -41.84
CA THR A 219 6.52 13.34 -40.44
C THR A 219 6.89 12.14 -39.54
N LEU A 220 7.51 12.42 -38.39
CA LEU A 220 7.84 11.40 -37.40
C LEU A 220 6.72 11.26 -36.37
N LEU A 221 6.15 10.06 -36.26
CA LEU A 221 5.14 9.72 -35.26
C LEU A 221 5.69 8.71 -34.25
N PHE A 222 5.54 9.03 -32.97
CA PHE A 222 5.86 8.12 -31.87
C PHE A 222 4.57 7.63 -31.23
N THR A 223 4.34 6.32 -31.22
CA THR A 223 3.09 5.74 -30.72
C THR A 223 3.34 4.45 -29.93
N ASP A 224 2.46 4.15 -28.99
CA ASP A 224 2.45 2.92 -28.19
C ASP A 224 1.51 1.84 -28.78
N THR A 225 0.99 2.06 -30.00
CA THR A 225 0.09 1.13 -30.71
C THR A 225 0.80 0.60 -31.97
N PRO A 226 1.21 -0.69 -32.04
CA PRO A 226 2.09 -1.21 -33.09
C PRO A 226 1.48 -1.28 -34.50
N HIS A 227 0.17 -1.14 -34.65
CA HIS A 227 -0.53 -1.31 -35.92
C HIS A 227 -1.51 -0.17 -36.17
N LEU A 228 -0.99 0.93 -36.70
CA LEU A 228 -1.78 1.89 -37.47
C LEU A 228 -1.44 1.71 -38.96
N SER A 229 -1.70 0.51 -39.48
CA SER A 229 -1.74 0.25 -40.92
C SER A 229 -3.01 -0.53 -41.23
N GLY A 230 -4.15 0.14 -41.04
CA GLY A 230 -5.41 -0.18 -41.70
C GLY A 230 -5.50 0.57 -43.03
N GLY A 231 -4.48 0.43 -43.86
CA GLY A 231 -4.44 0.78 -45.27
C GLY A 231 -3.97 -0.47 -46.01
N THR A 232 -4.87 -1.02 -46.81
CA THR A 232 -4.89 -2.35 -47.44
C THR A 232 -3.62 -2.76 -48.18
N ASN A 233 -3.35 -4.07 -48.23
CA ASN A 233 -2.63 -4.71 -49.33
C ASN A 233 -3.36 -5.99 -49.76
N PHE A 234 -4.48 -5.83 -50.45
CA PHE A 234 -4.83 -6.33 -51.81
C PHE A 234 -6.29 -5.96 -52.10
#